data_AF-A0A956JIR8-F1
#
_entry.id   AF-A0A956JIR8-F1
#
_cell.length_a   1.000
_cell.length_b   1.000
_cell.length_c   1.000
_cell.angle_alpha   90.00
_cell.angle_beta   90.00
_cell.angle_gamma   90.00
#
_symmetry.space_group_name_H-M   'P 1'
#
loop_
_entity.id
_entity.type
_entity.pdbx_description
1 polymer ?
#
loop_
_entity_poly.entity_id
_entity_poly.type
_entity_poly.pdbx_seq_one_letter_code
_entity_poly.pdbx_strand_id
1 'polypeptide(L)'
;MSQTSYFVRKRGGLLRSFDRAAKRSAAVMRERGHPEARIDRVHGAARDHFAALLPQIPDPGDVGAHLRMFGSAAAIQIAIFLAMRDEGEDVAETWAICEEAARRELAGVPSFVRRIVTAVYFSGWLRKRLHRAGEASQEAPLGGWQYALHDGDDDDDFDFAVTYTRCALQELAHAVDAADFGPYLCLGDVVASDLLGWGVQRSETIGQGCARCDFRFKRGGLTQISTPAWLRRAGPRGEGDGSDD
;
A
#
# COMPACT_ATOMS: atom_id res chain seq x y z
N MET A 1 2.61 -0.81 -31.82
CA MET A 1 1.69 0.20 -31.23
C MET A 1 1.76 0.05 -29.73
N SER A 2 2.31 1.03 -28.99
CA SER A 2 2.37 0.93 -27.53
C SER A 2 0.96 0.94 -26.96
N GLN A 3 0.56 -0.14 -26.30
CA GLN A 3 -0.76 -0.24 -25.69
C GLN A 3 -0.87 0.82 -24.58
N THR A 4 -1.87 1.70 -24.63
CA THR A 4 -2.09 2.71 -23.60
C THR A 4 -2.33 2.03 -22.25
N SER A 5 -1.48 2.35 -21.26
CA SER A 5 -1.55 1.84 -19.88
C SER A 5 -2.97 1.93 -19.30
N TYR A 6 -3.38 0.92 -18.52
CA TYR A 6 -4.62 0.89 -17.75
C TYR A 6 -4.84 2.19 -16.96
N PHE A 7 -3.80 2.70 -16.30
CA PHE A 7 -3.88 3.88 -15.43
C PHE A 7 -4.19 5.15 -16.22
N VAL A 8 -3.63 5.29 -17.41
CA VAL A 8 -3.95 6.39 -18.34
C VAL A 8 -5.37 6.23 -18.88
N ARG A 9 -5.75 5.02 -19.33
CA ARG A 9 -7.09 4.73 -19.86
C ARG A 9 -8.20 4.95 -18.83
N LYS A 10 -7.93 4.67 -17.54
CA LYS A 10 -8.88 4.82 -16.44
C LYS A 10 -8.71 6.11 -15.64
N ARG A 11 -7.93 7.08 -16.14
CA ARG A 11 -7.61 8.36 -15.47
C ARG A 11 -8.80 9.01 -14.77
N GLY A 12 -9.91 9.25 -15.47
CA GLY A 12 -11.08 9.90 -14.88
C GLY A 12 -11.71 9.13 -13.71
N GLY A 13 -11.71 7.79 -13.78
CA GLY A 13 -12.19 6.94 -12.68
C GLY A 13 -11.25 6.92 -11.49
N LEU A 14 -9.94 6.88 -11.75
CA LEU A 14 -8.91 6.91 -10.73
C LEU A 14 -8.86 8.26 -10.00
N LEU A 15 -8.97 9.38 -10.72
CA LEU A 15 -9.09 10.72 -10.12
C LEU A 15 -10.27 10.81 -9.16
N ARG A 16 -11.45 10.28 -9.54
CA ARG A 16 -12.60 10.21 -8.62
C ARG A 16 -12.35 9.32 -7.41
N SER A 17 -11.52 8.28 -7.56
CA SER A 17 -11.13 7.43 -6.44
C SER A 17 -10.19 8.17 -5.49
N PHE A 18 -9.23 8.89 -6.05
CA PHE A 18 -8.38 9.81 -5.31
C PHE A 18 -9.22 10.85 -4.57
N ASP A 19 -10.18 11.52 -5.21
CA ASP A 19 -11.01 12.54 -4.56
C ASP A 19 -11.76 11.98 -3.33
N ARG A 20 -12.16 10.70 -3.35
CA ARG A 20 -12.77 10.03 -2.18
C ARG A 20 -11.75 9.74 -1.08
N ALA A 21 -10.55 9.30 -1.44
CA ALA A 21 -9.47 9.04 -0.49
C ALA A 21 -8.97 10.33 0.16
N ALA A 22 -8.77 11.38 -0.65
CA ALA A 22 -8.43 12.72 -0.20
C ALA A 22 -9.43 13.19 0.86
N LYS A 23 -10.74 13.16 0.60
CA LYS A 23 -11.77 13.54 1.59
C LYS A 23 -11.63 12.86 2.95
N ARG A 24 -11.26 11.57 2.98
CA ARG A 24 -10.99 10.85 4.23
C ARG A 24 -9.74 11.38 4.93
N SER A 25 -8.65 11.59 4.20
CA SER A 25 -7.45 12.20 4.76
C SER A 25 -7.69 13.63 5.28
N ALA A 26 -8.52 14.45 4.62
CA ALA A 26 -8.93 15.76 5.15
C ALA A 26 -9.65 15.67 6.49
N ALA A 27 -10.55 14.69 6.65
CA ALA A 27 -11.23 14.49 7.91
C ALA A 27 -10.23 14.22 9.05
N VAL A 28 -9.27 13.32 8.81
CA VAL A 28 -8.18 13.03 9.75
C VAL A 28 -7.33 14.27 10.00
N MET A 29 -6.97 15.02 8.97
CA MET A 29 -6.17 16.23 9.11
C MET A 29 -6.87 17.30 9.96
N ARG A 30 -8.18 17.47 9.78
CA ARG A 30 -8.99 18.42 10.55
C ARG A 30 -9.07 18.03 12.02
N GLU A 31 -9.25 16.74 12.30
CA GLU A 31 -9.25 16.20 13.67
C GLU A 31 -7.89 16.37 14.36
N ARG A 32 -6.80 16.33 13.59
CA ARG A 32 -5.44 16.63 14.04
C ARG A 32 -5.14 18.13 14.15
N GLY A 33 -6.12 18.99 13.92
CA GLY A 33 -6.00 20.44 14.12
C GLY A 33 -5.34 21.19 12.97
N HIS A 34 -5.15 20.58 11.79
CA HIS A 34 -4.63 21.31 10.64
C HIS A 34 -5.63 22.38 10.16
N PRO A 35 -5.19 23.60 9.85
CA PRO A 35 -6.06 24.66 9.33
C PRO A 35 -6.70 24.27 7.99
N GLU A 36 -7.97 24.65 7.77
CA GLU A 36 -8.69 24.31 6.53
C GLU A 36 -7.96 24.81 5.28
N ALA A 37 -7.37 26.01 5.33
CA ALA A 37 -6.57 26.55 4.23
C ALA A 37 -5.36 25.67 3.86
N ARG A 38 -4.77 24.96 4.85
CA ARG A 38 -3.69 23.99 4.60
C ARG A 38 -4.25 22.71 3.99
N ILE A 39 -5.37 22.22 4.51
CA ILE A 39 -6.05 21.02 3.99
C ILE A 39 -6.39 21.20 2.51
N ASP A 40 -6.94 22.36 2.14
CA ASP A 40 -7.29 22.68 0.75
C ASP A 40 -6.06 22.71 -0.17
N ARG A 41 -4.94 23.32 0.26
CA ARG A 41 -3.69 23.35 -0.51
C ARG A 41 -3.11 21.96 -0.69
N VAL A 42 -3.01 21.18 0.39
CA VAL A 42 -2.53 19.79 0.35
C VAL A 42 -3.39 18.95 -0.60
N HIS A 43 -4.72 19.08 -0.53
CA HIS A 43 -5.62 18.31 -1.38
C HIS A 43 -5.51 18.68 -2.85
N GLY A 44 -5.44 19.98 -3.16
CA GLY A 44 -5.21 20.46 -4.52
C GLY A 44 -3.90 19.92 -5.09
N ALA A 45 -2.80 20.11 -4.36
CA ALA A 45 -1.48 19.65 -4.77
C ALA A 45 -1.41 18.11 -4.89
N ALA A 46 -1.96 17.38 -3.93
CA ALA A 46 -1.98 15.92 -3.96
C ALA A 46 -2.77 15.40 -5.17
N ARG A 47 -3.83 16.10 -5.57
CA ARG A 47 -4.58 15.72 -6.76
C ARG A 47 -3.76 15.89 -8.04
N ASP A 48 -3.00 16.97 -8.14
CA ASP A 48 -2.13 17.24 -9.27
C ASP A 48 -0.95 16.25 -9.33
N HIS A 49 -0.33 15.97 -8.18
CA HIS A 49 0.68 14.92 -8.03
C HIS A 49 0.13 13.56 -8.46
N PHE A 50 -1.06 13.17 -7.99
CA PHE A 50 -1.69 11.91 -8.39
C PHE A 50 -1.93 11.85 -9.90
N ALA A 51 -2.41 12.94 -10.50
CA ALA A 51 -2.64 13.02 -11.94
C ALA A 51 -1.35 12.89 -12.77
N ALA A 52 -0.22 13.37 -12.23
CA ALA A 52 1.12 13.25 -12.81
C ALA A 52 1.74 11.86 -12.58
N LEU A 53 1.36 11.16 -11.51
CA LEU A 53 1.80 9.80 -11.23
C LEU A 53 1.16 8.77 -12.16
N LEU A 54 -0.11 8.93 -12.55
CA LEU A 54 -0.84 7.95 -13.37
C LEU A 54 -0.08 7.39 -14.60
N PRO A 55 0.59 8.20 -15.45
CA PRO A 55 1.38 7.66 -16.57
C PRO A 55 2.65 6.92 -16.14
N GLN A 56 3.13 7.16 -14.92
CA GLN A 56 4.36 6.56 -14.37
C GLN A 56 4.09 5.24 -13.64
N ILE A 57 2.84 4.96 -13.26
CA ILE A 57 2.48 3.69 -12.60
C ILE A 57 2.68 2.54 -13.63
N PRO A 58 3.58 1.58 -13.35
CA PRO A 58 3.79 0.45 -14.24
C PRO A 58 2.52 -0.41 -14.37
N ASP A 59 2.09 -0.70 -15.60
CA ASP A 59 0.95 -1.58 -15.84
C ASP A 59 1.41 -3.04 -15.88
N PRO A 60 0.95 -3.90 -14.96
CA PRO A 60 1.32 -5.32 -14.92
C PRO A 60 0.62 -6.16 -16.00
N GLY A 61 -0.14 -5.53 -16.90
CA GLY A 61 -0.90 -6.20 -17.95
C GLY A 61 -2.06 -7.02 -17.40
N ASP A 62 -2.67 -7.85 -18.25
CA ASP A 62 -3.85 -8.63 -17.86
C ASP A 62 -3.50 -9.84 -16.98
N VAL A 63 -2.30 -10.40 -17.17
CA VAL A 63 -1.75 -11.47 -16.33
C VAL A 63 -1.62 -10.99 -14.88
N GLY A 64 -1.02 -9.81 -14.69
CA GLY A 64 -0.83 -9.22 -13.37
C GLY A 64 -1.94 -8.23 -12.96
N ALA A 65 -3.14 -8.29 -13.55
CA ALA A 65 -4.19 -7.29 -13.33
C ALA A 65 -4.57 -7.06 -11.84
N HIS A 66 -4.39 -8.08 -11.00
CA HIS A 66 -4.60 -7.97 -9.55
C HIS A 66 -3.64 -6.97 -8.89
N LEU A 67 -2.42 -6.81 -9.42
CA LEU A 67 -1.41 -5.88 -8.88
C LEU A 67 -1.77 -4.41 -9.12
N ARG A 68 -2.70 -4.10 -10.04
CA ARG A 68 -3.15 -2.73 -10.33
C ARG A 68 -3.79 -2.05 -9.11
N MET A 69 -4.38 -2.83 -8.20
CA MET A 69 -4.95 -2.27 -6.97
C MET A 69 -3.86 -1.71 -6.05
N PHE A 70 -2.73 -2.41 -5.91
CA PHE A 70 -1.59 -1.96 -5.12
C PHE A 70 -0.95 -0.72 -5.74
N GLY A 71 -0.77 -0.71 -7.07
CA GLY A 71 -0.27 0.47 -7.78
C GLY A 71 -1.16 1.70 -7.60
N SER A 72 -2.48 1.53 -7.65
CA SER A 72 -3.43 2.64 -7.42
C SER A 72 -3.38 3.15 -5.99
N ALA A 73 -3.36 2.25 -5.00
CA ALA A 73 -3.33 2.62 -3.58
C ALA A 73 -2.02 3.33 -3.21
N ALA A 74 -0.88 2.80 -3.66
CA ALA A 74 0.42 3.41 -3.43
C ALA A 74 0.52 4.79 -4.08
N ALA A 75 0.06 4.96 -5.33
CA ALA A 75 0.10 6.26 -6.00
C ALA A 75 -0.76 7.32 -5.29
N ILE A 76 -1.90 6.94 -4.69
CA ILE A 76 -2.71 7.86 -3.86
C ILE A 76 -1.89 8.31 -2.63
N GLN A 77 -1.28 7.37 -1.91
CA GLN A 77 -0.53 7.68 -0.70
C GLN A 77 0.75 8.49 -1.00
N ILE A 78 1.48 8.15 -2.08
CA ILE A 78 2.62 8.92 -2.56
C ILE A 78 2.18 10.35 -2.91
N ALA A 79 1.05 10.53 -3.60
CA ALA A 79 0.58 11.85 -3.97
C ALA A 79 0.26 12.74 -2.75
N ILE A 80 -0.36 12.15 -1.72
CA ILE A 80 -0.63 12.84 -0.45
C ILE A 80 0.70 13.17 0.25
N PHE A 81 1.64 12.22 0.28
CA PHE A 81 2.96 12.44 0.84
C PHE A 81 3.71 13.59 0.17
N LEU A 82 3.77 13.62 -1.16
CA LEU A 82 4.42 14.69 -1.90
C LEU A 82 3.82 16.06 -1.53
N ALA A 83 2.49 16.18 -1.51
CA ALA A 83 1.82 17.42 -1.15
C ALA A 83 2.04 17.85 0.31
N MET A 84 2.09 16.89 1.23
CA MET A 84 2.35 17.14 2.65
C MET A 84 3.80 17.58 2.88
N ARG A 85 4.75 16.95 2.18
CA ARG A 85 6.16 17.32 2.18
C ARG A 85 6.39 18.72 1.60
N ASP A 86 5.66 19.10 0.55
CA ASP A 86 5.72 20.47 -0.02
C ASP A 86 5.31 21.54 1.03
N GLU A 87 4.48 21.16 2.00
CA GLU A 87 4.07 22.00 3.15
C GLU A 87 4.93 21.76 4.40
N GLY A 88 6.08 21.08 4.26
CA GLY A 88 7.05 20.82 5.34
C GLY A 88 6.60 19.80 6.39
N GLU A 89 5.62 18.93 6.09
CA GLU A 89 5.20 17.88 7.01
C GLU A 89 6.25 16.76 7.13
N ASP A 90 6.31 16.18 8.32
CA ASP A 90 7.08 14.97 8.57
C ASP A 90 6.49 13.72 7.86
N VAL A 91 7.36 12.82 7.44
CA VAL A 91 6.99 11.57 6.76
C VAL A 91 6.15 10.65 7.64
N ALA A 92 6.44 10.57 8.94
CA ALA A 92 5.73 9.70 9.87
C ALA A 92 4.34 10.27 10.18
N GLU A 93 4.21 11.59 10.30
CA GLU A 93 2.91 12.26 10.45
C GLU A 93 2.03 12.06 9.21
N THR A 94 2.62 12.21 8.02
CA THR A 94 1.93 11.91 6.76
C THR A 94 1.43 10.45 6.72
N TRP A 95 2.27 9.50 7.12
CA TRP A 95 1.84 8.10 7.22
C TRP A 95 0.71 7.94 8.22
N ALA A 96 0.79 8.53 9.40
CA ALA A 96 -0.25 8.41 10.43
C ALA A 96 -1.62 8.90 9.92
N ILE A 97 -1.64 9.95 9.10
CA ILE A 97 -2.84 10.43 8.41
C ILE A 97 -3.32 9.43 7.36
N CYS A 98 -2.41 8.90 6.53
CA CYS A 98 -2.73 7.91 5.50
C CYS A 98 -3.27 6.59 6.08
N GLU A 99 -2.63 6.10 7.14
CA GLU A 99 -2.99 4.88 7.86
C GLU A 99 -4.40 5.00 8.43
N GLU A 100 -4.67 6.06 9.17
CA GLU A 100 -5.97 6.30 9.79
C GLU A 100 -7.06 6.45 8.72
N ALA A 101 -6.79 7.18 7.63
CA ALA A 101 -7.72 7.30 6.52
C ALA A 101 -8.00 5.94 5.85
N ALA A 102 -6.98 5.10 5.67
CA ALA A 102 -7.12 3.75 5.12
C ALA A 102 -7.88 2.80 6.05
N ARG A 103 -7.63 2.88 7.37
CA ARG A 103 -8.37 2.13 8.39
C ARG A 103 -9.85 2.49 8.37
N ARG A 104 -10.20 3.78 8.30
CA ARG A 104 -11.59 4.24 8.17
C ARG A 104 -12.26 3.72 6.90
N GLU A 105 -11.54 3.73 5.78
CA GLU A 105 -12.06 3.22 4.50
C GLU A 105 -12.42 1.73 4.59
N LEU A 106 -11.48 0.91 5.06
CA LEU A 106 -11.67 -0.53 5.16
C LEU A 106 -12.65 -0.93 6.28
N ALA A 107 -12.69 -0.17 7.38
CA ALA A 107 -13.69 -0.36 8.44
C ALA A 107 -15.13 -0.09 7.95
N GLY A 108 -15.28 0.88 7.04
CA GLY A 108 -16.56 1.19 6.39
C GLY A 108 -17.06 0.13 5.41
N VAL A 109 -16.21 -0.81 4.97
CA VAL A 109 -16.63 -1.93 4.12
C VAL A 109 -17.49 -2.90 4.93
N PRO A 110 -18.71 -3.28 4.52
CA PRO A 110 -19.54 -4.20 5.29
C PRO A 110 -18.84 -5.52 5.61
N SER A 111 -19.05 -6.07 6.81
CA SER A 111 -18.35 -7.27 7.29
C SER A 111 -18.54 -8.49 6.38
N PHE A 112 -19.72 -8.67 5.78
CA PHE A 112 -19.98 -9.74 4.82
C PHE A 112 -19.15 -9.56 3.53
N VAL A 113 -18.96 -8.32 3.07
CA VAL A 113 -18.10 -8.02 1.91
C VAL A 113 -16.66 -8.38 2.25
N ARG A 114 -16.15 -7.94 3.42
CA ARG A 114 -14.79 -8.30 3.86
C ARG A 114 -14.60 -9.81 3.89
N ARG A 115 -15.55 -10.57 4.46
CA ARG A 115 -15.52 -12.05 4.46
C ARG A 115 -15.46 -12.63 3.05
N ILE A 116 -16.20 -12.07 2.09
CA ILE A 116 -16.15 -12.51 0.69
C ILE A 116 -14.78 -12.24 0.09
N VAL A 117 -14.21 -11.04 0.27
CA VAL A 117 -12.86 -10.74 -0.23
C VAL A 117 -11.84 -11.72 0.36
N THR A 118 -11.93 -12.00 1.67
CA THR A 118 -11.09 -13.01 2.35
C THR A 118 -11.29 -14.42 1.82
N ALA A 119 -12.53 -14.84 1.56
CA ALA A 119 -12.80 -16.15 0.97
C ALA A 119 -12.16 -16.27 -0.42
N VAL A 120 -12.30 -15.24 -1.25
CA VAL A 120 -11.73 -15.19 -2.61
C VAL A 120 -10.20 -15.14 -2.58
N TYR A 121 -9.60 -14.37 -1.67
CA TYR A 121 -8.15 -14.21 -1.60
C TYR A 121 -7.41 -15.54 -1.37
N PHE A 122 -7.98 -16.38 -0.51
CA PHE A 122 -7.45 -17.71 -0.18
C PHE A 122 -8.06 -18.84 -1.04
N SER A 123 -8.85 -18.51 -2.06
CA SER A 123 -9.42 -19.51 -2.96
C SER A 123 -8.36 -20.14 -3.86
N GLY A 124 -8.49 -21.43 -4.16
CA GLY A 124 -7.59 -22.12 -5.10
C GLY A 124 -7.60 -21.48 -6.50
N TRP A 125 -8.71 -20.86 -6.91
CA TRP A 125 -8.78 -20.11 -8.17
C TRP A 125 -7.84 -18.91 -8.19
N LEU A 126 -7.85 -18.08 -7.14
CA LEU A 126 -6.96 -16.93 -7.08
C LEU A 126 -5.51 -17.40 -6.95
N ARG A 127 -5.22 -18.40 -6.10
CA ARG A 127 -3.88 -18.99 -5.96
C ARG A 127 -3.32 -19.46 -7.30
N LYS A 128 -4.12 -20.17 -8.10
CA LYS A 128 -3.71 -20.59 -9.46
C LYS A 128 -3.42 -19.41 -10.40
N ARG A 129 -4.17 -18.31 -10.28
CA ARG A 129 -3.89 -17.08 -11.06
C ARG A 129 -2.62 -16.40 -10.61
N LEU A 130 -2.37 -16.35 -9.30
CA LEU A 130 -1.16 -15.78 -8.72
C LEU A 130 0.08 -16.59 -9.10
N HIS A 131 0.01 -17.93 -9.07
CA HIS A 131 1.07 -18.81 -9.57
C HIS A 131 1.45 -18.50 -11.02
N ARG A 132 0.46 -18.48 -11.92
CA ARG A 132 0.69 -18.16 -13.34
C ARG A 132 1.33 -16.79 -13.55
N ALA A 133 0.90 -15.81 -12.78
CA ALA A 133 1.45 -14.46 -12.86
C ALA A 133 2.88 -14.40 -12.28
N GLY A 134 3.16 -15.15 -11.20
CA GLY A 134 4.50 -15.31 -10.65
C GLY A 134 5.46 -15.98 -11.65
N GLU A 135 5.05 -17.09 -12.26
CA GLU A 135 5.80 -17.78 -13.33
C GLU A 135 6.10 -16.84 -14.50
N ALA A 136 5.08 -16.16 -15.03
CA ALA A 136 5.25 -15.20 -16.12
C ALA A 136 6.20 -14.05 -15.74
N SER A 137 6.20 -13.64 -14.46
CA SER A 137 7.10 -12.58 -13.97
C SER A 137 8.58 -12.97 -13.99
N GLN A 138 8.89 -14.27 -14.03
CA GLN A 138 10.27 -14.76 -14.12
C GLN A 138 10.86 -14.60 -15.53
N GLU A 139 10.03 -14.67 -16.57
CA GLU A 139 10.44 -14.41 -17.94
C GLU A 139 10.62 -12.91 -18.20
N ALA A 140 9.66 -12.10 -17.72
CA ALA A 140 9.72 -10.66 -17.78
C ALA A 140 8.92 -10.02 -16.63
N PRO A 141 9.47 -9.03 -15.91
CA PRO A 141 8.76 -8.36 -14.83
C PRO A 141 7.40 -7.81 -15.27
N LEU A 142 6.35 -8.17 -14.54
CA LEU A 142 4.98 -7.76 -14.83
C LEU A 142 4.77 -6.32 -14.37
N GLY A 143 5.14 -5.34 -15.19
CA GLY A 143 5.06 -3.94 -14.80
C GLY A 143 5.87 -3.67 -13.52
N GLY A 144 7.15 -4.07 -13.52
CA GLY A 144 8.05 -3.87 -12.37
C GLY A 144 7.87 -4.87 -11.22
N TRP A 145 6.96 -5.84 -11.34
CA TRP A 145 6.77 -6.89 -10.34
C TRP A 145 7.46 -8.19 -10.75
N GLN A 146 8.20 -8.80 -9.83
CA GLN A 146 8.71 -10.16 -9.96
C GLN A 146 8.53 -10.89 -8.63
N TYR A 147 7.89 -12.06 -8.68
CA TYR A 147 7.61 -12.84 -7.48
C TYR A 147 7.36 -14.32 -7.77
N ALA A 148 7.47 -15.13 -6.72
CA ALA A 148 7.11 -16.53 -6.73
C ALA A 148 6.03 -16.81 -5.67
N LEU A 149 5.14 -17.75 -5.97
CA LEU A 149 4.20 -18.32 -5.00
C LEU A 149 4.65 -19.70 -4.55
N HIS A 150 4.35 -20.01 -3.31
CA HIS A 150 4.50 -21.34 -2.74
C HIS A 150 3.24 -21.66 -1.92
N ASP A 151 2.56 -22.75 -2.24
CA ASP A 151 1.45 -23.23 -1.40
C ASP A 151 2.05 -23.87 -0.15
N GLY A 152 1.46 -23.59 1.02
CA GLY A 152 1.90 -24.25 2.25
C GLY A 152 1.50 -25.73 2.26
N ASP A 153 2.30 -26.54 2.93
CA ASP A 153 2.00 -27.95 3.20
C ASP A 153 1.54 -28.18 4.65
N ASP A 154 1.38 -29.45 5.06
CA ASP A 154 0.87 -29.80 6.39
C ASP A 154 1.86 -29.43 7.53
N ASP A 155 3.13 -29.20 7.20
CA ASP A 155 4.18 -28.82 8.16
C ASP A 155 4.35 -27.30 8.26
N ASP A 156 3.76 -26.54 7.33
CA ASP A 156 3.81 -25.08 7.31
C ASP A 156 2.79 -24.41 8.23
N ASP A 157 3.19 -23.29 8.83
CA ASP A 157 2.29 -22.45 9.62
C ASP A 157 1.50 -21.44 8.76
N PHE A 158 1.53 -21.53 7.43
CA PHE A 158 0.85 -20.63 6.49
C PHE A 158 0.06 -21.40 5.42
N ASP A 159 -0.95 -20.76 4.83
CA ASP A 159 -1.73 -21.36 3.72
C ASP A 159 -1.00 -21.23 2.38
N PHE A 160 -0.33 -20.09 2.17
CA PHE A 160 0.56 -19.87 1.03
C PHE A 160 1.53 -18.72 1.33
N ALA A 161 2.65 -18.72 0.62
CA ALA A 161 3.68 -17.70 0.67
C ALA A 161 3.79 -16.96 -0.67
N VAL A 162 4.18 -15.69 -0.60
CA VAL A 162 4.54 -14.89 -1.78
C VAL A 162 5.89 -14.23 -1.52
N THR A 163 6.88 -14.56 -2.35
CA THR A 163 8.20 -13.93 -2.27
C THR A 163 8.40 -13.00 -3.45
N TYR A 164 8.42 -11.69 -3.20
CA TYR A 164 8.75 -10.68 -4.20
C TYR A 164 10.26 -10.46 -4.23
N THR A 165 10.87 -10.54 -5.41
CA THR A 165 12.27 -10.17 -5.66
C THR A 165 12.40 -8.83 -6.37
N ARG A 166 11.29 -8.28 -6.88
CA ARG A 166 11.20 -6.94 -7.48
C ARG A 166 9.83 -6.33 -7.19
N CYS A 167 9.81 -5.06 -6.80
CA CYS A 167 8.61 -4.35 -6.35
C CYS A 167 8.38 -3.06 -7.13
N ALA A 168 7.29 -3.00 -7.89
CA ALA A 168 6.97 -1.82 -8.68
C ALA A 168 6.66 -0.58 -7.82
N LEU A 169 6.18 -0.77 -6.58
CA LEU A 169 5.87 0.35 -5.69
C LEU A 169 7.14 1.04 -5.19
N GLN A 170 8.16 0.25 -4.87
CA GLN A 170 9.45 0.79 -4.47
C GLN A 170 10.09 1.54 -5.64
N GLU A 171 10.06 0.97 -6.83
CA GLU A 171 10.56 1.63 -8.04
C GLU A 171 9.83 2.93 -8.34
N LEU A 172 8.49 2.93 -8.21
CA LEU A 172 7.69 4.15 -8.38
C LEU A 172 8.08 5.21 -7.35
N ALA A 173 8.20 4.84 -6.07
CA ALA A 173 8.60 5.76 -5.00
C ALA A 173 9.97 6.37 -5.28
N HIS A 174 10.96 5.60 -5.72
CA HIS A 174 12.27 6.13 -6.13
C HIS A 174 12.18 7.05 -7.34
N ALA A 175 11.40 6.68 -8.36
CA ALA A 175 11.29 7.45 -9.60
C ALA A 175 10.71 8.86 -9.39
N VAL A 176 9.96 9.07 -8.31
CA VAL A 176 9.30 10.34 -7.98
C VAL A 176 9.83 10.99 -6.71
N ASP A 177 11.06 10.61 -6.32
CA ASP A 177 11.75 11.15 -5.15
C ASP A 177 10.92 11.04 -3.87
N ALA A 178 10.29 9.90 -3.65
CA ALA A 178 9.48 9.56 -2.47
C ALA A 178 9.99 8.29 -1.77
N ALA A 179 11.29 7.99 -1.91
CA ALA A 179 11.92 6.77 -1.40
C ALA A 179 11.90 6.68 0.14
N ASP A 180 11.93 7.83 0.81
CA ASP A 180 11.76 7.97 2.26
C ASP A 180 10.37 7.52 2.76
N PHE A 181 9.34 7.66 1.91
CA PHE A 181 7.99 7.19 2.19
C PHE A 181 7.76 5.71 1.81
N GLY A 182 8.59 5.13 0.94
CA GLY A 182 8.51 3.73 0.50
C GLY A 182 8.35 2.67 1.63
N PRO A 183 9.14 2.75 2.72
CA PRO A 183 8.98 1.90 3.89
C PRO A 183 7.60 1.98 4.55
N TYR A 184 6.99 3.18 4.58
CA TYR A 184 5.67 3.41 5.16
C TYR A 184 4.56 2.84 4.28
N LEU A 185 4.66 2.92 2.95
CA LEU A 185 3.73 2.25 2.03
C LEU A 185 3.58 0.76 2.34
N CYS A 186 4.69 0.11 2.72
CA CYS A 186 4.74 -1.31 3.05
C CYS A 186 4.03 -1.64 4.39
N LEU A 187 3.75 -0.67 5.25
CA LEU A 187 2.93 -0.85 6.45
C LEU A 187 1.43 -0.95 6.12
N GLY A 188 1.02 -0.57 4.91
CA GLY A 188 -0.36 -0.74 4.44
C GLY A 188 -0.83 -2.20 4.47
N ASP A 189 0.10 -3.15 4.40
CA ASP A 189 -0.19 -4.58 4.53
C ASP A 189 -0.74 -4.94 5.93
N VAL A 190 -0.31 -4.22 6.98
CA VAL A 190 -0.86 -4.39 8.34
C VAL A 190 -2.30 -3.95 8.38
N VAL A 191 -2.59 -2.76 7.85
CA VAL A 191 -3.94 -2.20 7.78
C VAL A 191 -4.89 -3.15 7.03
N ALA A 192 -4.44 -3.65 5.88
CA ALA A 192 -5.21 -4.60 5.09
C ALA A 192 -5.42 -5.93 5.83
N SER A 193 -4.36 -6.48 6.43
CA SER A 193 -4.43 -7.75 7.16
C SER A 193 -5.35 -7.69 8.37
N ASP A 194 -5.25 -6.63 9.19
CA ASP A 194 -6.06 -6.44 10.39
C ASP A 194 -7.56 -6.38 10.05
N LEU A 195 -7.92 -5.67 8.99
CA LEU A 195 -9.32 -5.42 8.64
C LEU A 195 -9.94 -6.54 7.80
N LEU A 196 -9.13 -7.25 7.01
CA LEU A 196 -9.59 -8.36 6.19
C LEU A 196 -9.43 -9.72 6.89
N GLY A 197 -8.69 -9.78 8.00
CA GLY A 197 -8.45 -11.00 8.79
C GLY A 197 -7.65 -12.05 8.02
N TRP A 198 -6.69 -11.59 7.20
CA TRP A 198 -5.92 -12.49 6.35
C TRP A 198 -4.74 -13.11 7.05
N GLY A 199 -4.19 -12.49 8.10
CA GLY A 199 -3.01 -12.96 8.81
C GLY A 199 -1.79 -12.96 7.88
N VAL A 200 -0.85 -12.05 8.13
CA VAL A 200 0.35 -11.93 7.30
C VAL A 200 1.60 -11.85 8.16
N GLN A 201 2.56 -12.72 7.87
CA GLN A 201 3.91 -12.62 8.41
C GLN A 201 4.88 -12.15 7.32
N ARG A 202 5.82 -11.27 7.67
CA ARG A 202 6.89 -10.80 6.77
C ARG A 202 8.13 -10.43 7.58
N SER A 203 9.28 -11.01 7.26
CA SER A 203 10.54 -10.76 7.96
C SER A 203 11.50 -9.84 7.18
N GLU A 204 11.45 -9.89 5.86
CA GLU A 204 12.25 -9.12 4.91
C GLU A 204 11.33 -8.20 4.10
N THR A 205 11.77 -6.97 3.83
CA THR A 205 11.01 -6.00 3.02
C THR A 205 11.94 -5.22 2.10
N ILE A 206 11.71 -5.29 0.78
CA ILE A 206 12.49 -4.54 -0.22
C ILE A 206 12.49 -3.04 0.09
N GLY A 207 11.33 -2.48 0.45
CA GLY A 207 11.22 -1.07 0.82
C GLY A 207 12.01 -0.66 2.06
N GLN A 208 12.45 -1.63 2.88
CA GLN A 208 13.32 -1.41 4.04
C GLN A 208 14.79 -1.76 3.75
N GLY A 209 15.14 -2.06 2.49
CA GLY A 209 16.49 -2.37 2.04
C GLY A 209 16.85 -3.87 2.00
N CYS A 210 15.90 -4.78 2.23
CA CYS A 210 16.14 -6.21 2.07
C CYS A 210 16.17 -6.62 0.59
N ALA A 211 16.71 -7.81 0.30
CA ALA A 211 16.76 -8.33 -1.08
C ALA A 211 15.38 -8.78 -1.61
N ARG A 212 14.41 -9.05 -0.73
CA ARG A 212 13.08 -9.57 -1.07
C ARG A 212 12.02 -9.16 -0.05
N CYS A 213 10.75 -9.31 -0.42
CA CYS A 213 9.63 -9.34 0.53
C CYS A 213 9.13 -10.77 0.66
N ASP A 214 9.12 -11.33 1.87
CA ASP A 214 8.84 -12.75 2.14
C ASP A 214 7.49 -12.96 2.83
N PHE A 215 6.39 -12.61 2.18
CA PHE A 215 5.06 -12.76 2.77
C PHE A 215 4.69 -14.22 3.04
N ARG A 216 4.09 -14.48 4.20
CA ARG A 216 3.41 -15.73 4.57
C ARG A 216 1.98 -15.40 4.99
N PHE A 217 0.99 -15.97 4.29
CA PHE A 217 -0.42 -15.68 4.54
C PHE A 217 -1.09 -16.86 5.22
N LYS A 218 -1.82 -16.62 6.32
CA LYS A 218 -2.60 -17.65 7.01
C LYS A 218 -3.97 -17.09 7.40
N ARG A 219 -5.03 -17.59 6.79
CA ARG A 219 -6.40 -17.10 7.01
C ARG A 219 -6.74 -17.07 8.51
N GLY A 220 -7.11 -15.89 9.01
CA GLY A 220 -7.44 -15.70 10.43
C GLY A 220 -6.23 -15.82 11.38
N GLY A 221 -5.02 -15.95 10.84
CA GLY A 221 -3.77 -15.95 11.59
C GLY A 221 -3.35 -14.55 12.02
N LEU A 222 -2.20 -14.48 12.69
CA LEU A 222 -1.66 -13.23 13.22
C LEU A 222 -1.02 -12.37 12.12
N THR A 223 -1.10 -11.05 12.29
CA THR A 223 -0.32 -10.08 11.52
C THR A 223 0.99 -9.82 12.26
N GLN A 224 2.13 -10.16 11.65
CA GLN A 224 3.46 -9.92 12.21
C GLN A 224 4.43 -9.48 11.12
N ILE A 225 4.75 -8.19 11.08
CA ILE A 225 5.73 -7.66 10.13
C ILE A 225 6.98 -7.15 10.86
N SER A 226 8.15 -7.54 10.39
CA SER A 226 9.41 -6.96 10.82
C SER A 226 9.44 -5.49 10.44
N THR A 227 9.52 -4.63 11.46
CA THR A 227 9.46 -3.18 11.31
C THR A 227 10.62 -2.58 12.09
N PRO A 228 11.59 -1.91 11.45
CA PRO A 228 12.69 -1.24 12.13
C PRO A 228 12.22 -0.21 13.15
N ALA A 229 13.03 0.05 14.19
CA ALA A 229 12.65 0.93 15.29
C ALA A 229 12.25 2.35 14.87
N TRP A 230 12.93 2.91 13.85
CA TRP A 230 12.65 4.24 13.34
C TRP A 230 11.29 4.31 12.62
N LEU A 231 10.83 3.21 12.02
CA LEU A 231 9.55 3.11 11.31
C LEU A 231 8.36 2.90 12.27
N ARG A 232 8.62 2.40 13.49
CA ARG A 232 7.60 2.24 14.56
C ARG A 232 7.12 3.55 15.18
N ARG A 233 7.84 4.67 14.97
CA ARG A 233 7.49 5.98 15.56
C ARG A 233 6.34 6.72 14.86
N ALA A 234 5.67 6.10 13.90
CA ALA A 234 4.54 6.69 13.20
C ALA A 234 3.22 6.71 14.02
N GLY A 235 3.29 6.49 15.33
CA GLY A 235 2.18 6.67 16.27
C GLY A 235 2.07 8.12 16.75
N PRO A 236 0.90 8.54 17.26
CA PRO A 236 0.68 9.92 17.68
C PRO A 236 1.72 10.36 18.72
N ARG A 237 2.23 11.60 18.57
CA ARG A 237 2.98 12.29 19.61
C ARG A 237 2.05 12.49 20.81
N GLY A 238 2.13 11.58 21.77
CA GLY A 238 1.51 11.68 23.09
C GLY A 238 2.58 11.75 24.16
N GLU A 239 2.70 12.94 24.74
CA GLU A 239 3.31 13.31 26.02
C GLU A 239 4.82 13.05 26.19
N GLY A 240 5.56 14.16 26.22
CA GLY A 240 6.89 14.19 26.79
C GLY A 240 6.83 13.74 28.24
N ASP A 241 7.68 12.77 28.57
CA ASP A 241 8.05 12.53 29.96
C ASP A 241 9.00 13.66 30.36
N GLY A 242 8.39 14.77 30.76
CA GLY A 242 9.00 15.68 31.70
C GLY A 242 8.91 15.02 33.07
N SER A 243 10.02 14.45 33.50
CA SER A 243 10.32 14.26 34.91
C SER A 243 11.69 14.88 35.16
N ASP A 244 11.66 16.15 35.56
CA ASP A 244 12.68 16.75 36.42
C ASP A 244 12.63 16.02 37.78
N ASP A 245 13.77 15.45 38.19
CA ASP A 245 14.42 15.64 39.49
C ASP A 245 15.77 14.88 39.53
#